data_AF-A0A482XF39-F1
#
_entry.id   AF-A0A482XF39-F1
#
_cell.length_a   1.000
_cell.length_b   1.000
_cell.length_c   1.000
_cell.angle_alpha   90.00
_cell.angle_beta   90.00
_cell.angle_gamma   90.00
#
_symmetry.space_group_name_H-M   'P 1'
#
loop_
_entity.id
_entity.type
_entity.pdbx_description
1 polymer ?
#
loop_
_entity_poly.entity_id
_entity_poly.type
_entity_poly.pdbx_seq_one_letter_code
_entity_poly.pdbx_strand_id
1 'polypeptide(L)'
;NDFKEYPITNMATETSNETEHFMNAELECLLQIHQEREMEIILDSPPFEGCSRVWDSLLCWPPTLPGIAAIMPCFPELNGIRYDTS
;
A
#
# COMPACT_ATOMS: atom_id res chain seq x y z
N ASN A 1 18.25 -11.17 -45.21
CA ASN A 1 17.09 -11.20 -44.31
C ASN A 1 17.45 -12.01 -43.09
N ASP A 2 18.04 -11.34 -42.11
CA ASP A 2 18.48 -11.93 -40.84
C ASP A 2 17.61 -11.30 -39.76
N PHE A 3 16.58 -12.02 -39.32
CA PHE A 3 15.66 -11.58 -38.28
C PHE A 3 16.27 -12.00 -36.95
N LYS A 4 16.94 -11.07 -36.26
CA LYS A 4 17.41 -11.32 -34.90
C LYS A 4 16.20 -11.43 -33.98
N GLU A 5 15.93 -12.62 -33.49
CA GLU A 5 15.04 -12.84 -32.35
C GLU A 5 15.63 -12.15 -31.12
N TYR A 6 14.90 -11.20 -30.55
CA TYR A 6 15.15 -10.67 -29.22
C TYR A 6 14.31 -11.48 -28.22
N PRO A 7 14.90 -11.98 -27.11
CA PRO A 7 14.14 -12.79 -26.15
C PRO A 7 13.11 -11.93 -25.42
N ILE A 8 11.82 -12.21 -25.66
CA ILE A 8 10.68 -11.69 -24.91
C ILE A 8 10.45 -12.59 -23.69
N THR A 9 11.34 -12.57 -22.70
CA THR A 9 11.16 -13.40 -21.49
C THR A 9 11.29 -12.66 -20.16
N ASN A 10 11.51 -11.34 -20.17
CA ASN A 10 11.77 -10.61 -18.92
C ASN A 10 10.67 -9.60 -18.56
N MET A 11 9.90 -9.11 -19.55
CA MET A 11 8.93 -8.03 -19.35
C MET A 11 7.58 -8.51 -18.76
N ALA A 12 7.19 -9.77 -19.02
CA ALA A 12 5.90 -10.31 -18.55
C ALA A 12 5.95 -10.82 -17.10
N THR A 13 7.10 -11.31 -16.64
CA THR A 13 7.31 -11.84 -15.28
C THR A 13 7.49 -10.74 -14.24
N GLU A 14 8.02 -9.58 -14.64
CA GLU A 14 8.09 -8.39 -13.77
C GLU A 14 6.70 -7.80 -13.57
N THR A 15 5.92 -7.69 -14.65
CA THR A 15 4.54 -7.19 -14.60
C THR A 15 3.64 -8.05 -13.70
N SER A 16 3.78 -9.39 -13.71
CA SER A 16 2.94 -10.26 -12.85
C SER A 16 3.28 -10.12 -11.37
N ASN A 17 4.56 -10.01 -11.01
CA ASN A 17 5.00 -9.96 -9.61
C ASN A 17 4.69 -8.61 -8.95
N GLU A 18 4.81 -7.51 -9.68
CA GLU A 18 4.50 -6.17 -9.15
C GLU A 18 3.00 -5.97 -8.97
N THR A 19 2.19 -6.40 -9.95
CA THR A 19 0.72 -6.30 -9.85
C THR A 19 0.19 -7.18 -8.70
N GLU A 20 0.76 -8.37 -8.47
CA GLU A 20 0.46 -9.17 -7.28
C GLU A 20 0.85 -8.45 -5.99
N HIS A 21 2.02 -7.80 -5.92
CA HIS A 21 2.46 -7.09 -4.71
C HIS A 21 1.52 -5.93 -4.33
N PHE A 22 1.09 -5.11 -5.29
CA PHE A 22 0.16 -4.01 -5.03
C PHE A 22 -1.24 -4.51 -4.62
N MET A 23 -1.76 -5.54 -5.30
CA MET A 23 -3.04 -6.16 -4.96
C MET A 23 -3.00 -6.83 -3.58
N ASN A 24 -1.85 -7.39 -3.20
CA ASN A 24 -1.65 -7.97 -1.86
C ASN A 24 -1.62 -6.88 -0.79
N ALA A 25 -0.95 -5.74 -1.02
CA ALA A 25 -0.88 -4.65 -0.05
C ALA A 25 -2.24 -4.01 0.25
N GLU A 26 -3.07 -3.76 -0.78
CA GLU A 26 -4.44 -3.28 -0.59
C GLU A 26 -5.27 -4.28 0.23
N LEU A 27 -5.26 -5.55 -0.18
CA LEU A 27 -6.01 -6.60 0.49
C LEU A 27 -5.59 -6.73 1.96
N GLU A 28 -4.30 -6.74 2.24
CA GLU A 28 -3.77 -6.78 3.61
C GLU A 28 -4.26 -5.61 4.45
N CYS A 29 -4.27 -4.39 3.89
CA CYS A 29 -4.77 -3.21 4.58
C CYS A 29 -6.26 -3.33 4.91
N LEU A 30 -7.08 -3.75 3.93
CA LEU A 30 -8.52 -3.91 4.10
C LEU A 30 -8.85 -4.99 5.15
N LEU A 31 -8.07 -6.07 5.22
CA LEU A 31 -8.20 -7.09 6.25
C LEU A 31 -7.91 -6.52 7.65
N GLN A 32 -6.87 -5.69 7.80
CA GLN A 32 -6.58 -5.04 9.08
C GLN A 32 -7.69 -4.08 9.51
N ILE A 33 -8.21 -3.26 8.58
CA ILE A 33 -9.36 -2.36 8.86
C ILE A 33 -10.56 -3.16 9.36
N HIS A 34 -10.85 -4.29 8.71
CA HIS A 34 -11.95 -5.16 9.13
C HIS A 34 -11.71 -5.74 10.53
N GLN A 35 -10.52 -6.28 10.80
CA GLN A 35 -10.17 -6.86 12.10
C GLN A 35 -10.24 -5.83 13.24
N GLU A 36 -9.76 -4.61 13.02
CA GLU A 36 -9.84 -3.51 14.00
C GLU A 36 -11.29 -3.18 14.33
N ARG A 37 -12.15 -3.06 13.30
CA ARG A 37 -13.58 -2.81 13.48
C ARG A 37 -14.29 -3.95 14.22
N GLU A 38 -14.00 -5.20 13.89
CA GLU A 38 -14.57 -6.35 14.59
C GLU A 38 -14.13 -6.39 16.06
N MET A 39 -12.88 -6.06 16.35
CA MET A 39 -12.39 -5.97 17.74
C MET A 39 -13.10 -4.87 18.53
N GLU A 40 -13.31 -3.68 17.96
CA GLU A 40 -14.07 -2.61 18.62
C GLU A 40 -15.47 -3.09 19.04
N ILE A 41 -16.14 -3.86 18.16
CA ILE A 41 -17.46 -4.44 18.42
C ILE A 41 -17.40 -5.52 19.51
N ILE A 42 -16.47 -6.47 19.40
CA ILE A 42 -16.36 -7.61 20.33
C ILE A 42 -16.02 -7.14 21.75
N LEU A 43 -15.19 -6.10 21.88
CA LEU A 43 -14.70 -5.59 23.16
C LEU A 43 -15.59 -4.51 23.78
N ASP A 44 -16.65 -4.07 23.08
CA ASP A 44 -17.45 -2.90 23.45
C ASP A 44 -16.57 -1.68 23.77
N SER A 45 -15.48 -1.54 23.00
CA SER A 45 -14.51 -0.48 23.20
C SER A 45 -15.08 0.84 22.70
N PRO A 46 -14.83 1.97 23.40
CA PRO A 46 -15.12 3.27 22.81
C PRO A 46 -14.38 3.42 21.47
N PRO A 47 -14.95 4.17 20.51
CA PRO A 47 -14.31 4.42 19.22
C PRO A 47 -12.94 5.05 19.40
N PHE A 48 -11.98 4.67 18.56
CA PHE A 48 -10.68 5.32 18.56
C PHE A 48 -10.80 6.83 18.26
N GLU A 49 -10.35 7.68 19.19
CA GLU A 49 -10.39 9.15 19.06
C GLU A 49 -9.19 9.70 18.25
N GLY A 50 -9.00 9.17 17.04
CA GLY A 50 -7.95 9.61 16.13
C GLY A 50 -8.27 9.31 14.67
N CYS A 51 -7.27 9.38 13.81
CA CYS A 51 -7.40 8.94 12.42
C CYS A 51 -7.39 7.41 12.39
N SER A 52 -8.49 6.79 11.99
CA SER A 52 -8.55 5.33 11.76
C SER A 52 -7.63 4.89 10.63
N ARG A 53 -7.31 3.59 10.58
CA ARG A 53 -6.57 3.00 9.47
C ARG A 53 -7.27 3.26 8.13
N VAL A 54 -6.51 3.60 7.11
CA VAL A 54 -7.04 3.89 5.77
C VAL A 54 -6.08 3.49 4.65
N TRP A 55 -6.65 2.99 3.55
CA TRP A 55 -5.93 2.75 2.30
C TRP A 55 -6.10 3.96 1.37
N ASP A 56 -5.00 4.52 0.87
CA ASP A 56 -5.02 5.70 -0.03
C ASP A 56 -4.74 5.35 -1.51
N SER A 57 -4.89 4.07 -1.87
CA SER A 57 -4.47 3.49 -3.17
C SER A 57 -2.96 3.31 -3.35
N LEU A 58 -2.14 3.61 -2.34
CA LEU A 58 -0.70 3.41 -2.40
C LEU A 58 -0.13 2.80 -1.10
N LEU A 59 -0.50 3.34 0.06
CA LEU A 59 -0.06 2.95 1.39
C LEU A 59 -1.24 2.66 2.32
N CYS A 60 -1.00 1.73 3.24
CA CYS A 60 -1.89 1.52 4.38
C CYS A 60 -1.47 2.43 5.53
N TRP A 61 -2.21 3.50 5.76
CA TRP A 61 -1.94 4.44 6.85
C TRP A 61 -2.41 3.86 8.18
N PRO A 62 -1.56 3.80 9.22
CA PRO A 62 -1.92 3.23 10.50
C PRO A 62 -2.84 4.16 11.32
N PRO A 63 -3.59 3.61 12.30
CA PRO A 63 -4.32 4.42 13.26
C PRO A 63 -3.37 5.42 13.95
N THR A 64 -3.71 6.70 13.92
CA THR A 64 -2.82 7.78 14.37
C THR A 64 -3.55 8.75 15.28
N LEU A 65 -2.95 9.05 16.42
CA LEU A 65 -3.50 9.98 17.40
C LEU A 65 -3.40 11.44 16.92
N PRO A 66 -4.30 12.32 17.39
CA PRO A 66 -4.21 13.75 17.10
C PRO A 66 -2.86 14.32 17.53
N GLY A 67 -2.24 15.12 16.66
CA GLY A 67 -0.94 15.74 16.90
C GLY A 67 0.26 14.80 16.73
N ILE A 68 0.04 13.53 16.36
CA ILE A 68 1.10 12.57 16.05
C ILE A 68 1.23 12.41 14.53
N ALA A 69 2.47 12.34 14.04
CA ALA A 69 2.75 12.06 12.64
C ALA A 69 2.83 10.55 12.40
N ALA A 70 2.08 10.05 11.41
CA ALA A 70 2.29 8.72 10.86
C ALA A 70 3.56 8.72 9.99
N ILE A 71 4.42 7.72 10.17
CA ILE A 71 5.66 7.57 9.42
C ILE A 71 5.56 6.28 8.60
N MET A 72 5.65 6.42 7.28
CA MET A 72 5.64 5.29 6.34
C MET A 72 6.97 5.25 5.57
N PRO A 73 7.48 4.05 5.23
CA PRO A 73 8.67 3.94 4.40
C PRO A 73 8.39 4.51 3.01
N CYS A 74 9.40 5.16 2.43
CA CYS A 74 9.34 5.57 1.03
C CYS A 74 9.41 4.35 0.11
N PHE A 75 8.71 4.41 -1.02
CA PHE A 75 8.84 3.44 -2.09
C PHE A 75 10.22 3.54 -2.74
N PRO A 76 11.00 2.44 -2.76
CA PRO A 76 12.29 2.41 -3.47
C PRO A 76 12.16 2.82 -4.94
N GLU A 77 11.04 2.48 -5.57
CA GLU A 77 10.72 2.72 -6.99
C GLU A 77 10.55 4.22 -7.29
N LEU A 78 10.15 5.01 -6.28
CA LEU A 78 9.94 6.45 -6.42
C LEU A 78 11.16 7.28 -5.99
N ASN A 79 12.27 6.63 -5.60
CA ASN A 79 13.46 7.32 -5.14
C ASN A 79 14.12 8.10 -6.29
N GLY A 80 14.19 9.43 -6.14
CA GLY A 80 14.78 10.33 -7.14
C GLY A 80 13.77 10.92 -8.14
N ILE A 81 12.50 10.55 -8.05
CA ILE A 81 11.43 11.23 -8.79
C ILE A 81 11.25 12.65 -8.22
N ARG A 82 11.25 13.64 -9.11
CA ARG A 82 10.97 15.03 -8.74
C ARG A 82 9.46 15.24 -8.74
N TYR A 83 8.91 15.57 -7.59
CA TYR A 83 7.54 16.07 -7.51
C TYR A 83 7.46 17.44 -8.17
N ASP A 84 6.43 17.67 -8.97
CA ASP A 84 6.12 19.03 -9.38
C ASP A 84 5.67 19.80 -8.14
N THR A 85 6.37 20.88 -7.84
CA THR A 85 6.16 21.71 -6.63
C THR A 85 5.68 23.10 -7.01
N SER A 86 5.22 23.28 -8.27
CA SER A 86 4.70 24.54 -8.79
C SER A 86 3.24 24.79 -8.45
#